data_AF-A0A645C7K3-F1
#
_entry.id   AF-A0A645C7K3-F1
#
_cell.length_a   1.000
_cell.length_b   1.000
_cell.length_c   1.000
_cell.angle_alpha   90.00
_cell.angle_beta   90.00
_cell.angle_gamma   90.00
#
_symmetry.space_group_name_H-M   'P 1'
#
loop_
_entity.id
_entity.type
_entity.pdbx_description
1 polymer ?
#
loop_
_entity_poly.entity_id
_entity_poly.type
_entity_poly.pdbx_seq_one_letter_code
_entity_poly.pdbx_strand_id
1 'polypeptide(L)'
;MDIPFPKNLQEQMIDKGYKVHTIAKRIREYGGGYTLIADADDLYSNKISQFVFEHPNENGWVMKTGYEYIWNKNYLKYSMKHPPQPIVNYTLNELPEDLDEAMNSSEIGAKYIIRKGHGNIEKVCKELGRPLKKLPFPAHVYVKYHGDNHSLLNGQDSLLRRILRFFMPIIQPNKNTRMKNEFSIDWI
;
A
#
# COMPACT_ATOMS: atom_id res chain seq x y z
N MET A 1 -11.93 20.56 -10.02
CA MET A 1 -11.16 21.67 -9.42
C MET A 1 -9.71 21.35 -9.72
N ASP A 2 -9.03 22.18 -10.52
CA ASP A 2 -7.62 21.95 -10.85
C ASP A 2 -6.78 22.26 -9.61
N ILE A 3 -6.29 21.20 -8.96
CA ILE A 3 -5.38 21.32 -7.82
C ILE A 3 -3.99 21.58 -8.41
N PRO A 4 -3.32 22.69 -8.06
CA PRO A 4 -2.00 23.00 -8.60
C PRO A 4 -1.00 21.89 -8.24
N PHE A 5 -0.04 21.63 -9.13
CA PHE A 5 1.02 20.66 -8.85
C PHE A 5 1.78 21.07 -7.57
N PRO A 6 1.93 20.14 -6.60
CA PRO A 6 2.63 20.43 -5.36
C PRO A 6 4.12 20.68 -5.64
N LYS A 7 4.66 21.76 -5.08
CA LYS A 7 6.03 22.23 -5.35
C LYS A 7 7.05 21.75 -4.34
N ASN A 8 6.60 21.30 -3.17
CA ASN A 8 7.45 20.84 -2.07
C ASN A 8 6.79 19.66 -1.35
N LEU A 9 7.55 19.02 -0.45
CA LEU A 9 7.10 17.84 0.29
C LEU A 9 5.82 18.10 1.11
N GLN A 10 5.71 19.28 1.72
CA GLN A 10 4.54 19.62 2.52
C GLN A 10 3.27 19.69 1.66
N GLU A 11 3.36 20.35 0.50
CA GLU A 11 2.27 20.41 -0.47
C GLU A 11 1.94 19.02 -1.02
N GLN A 12 2.94 18.16 -1.28
CA GLN A 12 2.71 16.77 -1.72
C GLN A 12 1.92 15.98 -0.67
N MET A 13 2.25 16.13 0.62
CA MET A 13 1.55 15.44 1.70
C MET A 13 0.11 15.96 1.89
N ILE A 14 -0.12 17.26 1.70
CA ILE A 14 -1.47 17.85 1.73
C ILE A 14 -2.30 17.33 0.54
N ASP A 15 -1.73 17.33 -0.67
CA ASP A 15 -2.37 16.82 -1.88
C ASP A 15 -2.71 15.32 -1.75
N LYS A 16 -1.76 14.51 -1.26
CA LYS A 16 -2.00 13.10 -0.92
C LYS A 16 -3.16 12.97 0.07
N GLY A 17 -3.17 13.77 1.14
CA GLY A 17 -4.23 13.80 2.13
C GLY A 17 -5.61 14.07 1.51
N TYR A 18 -5.70 15.05 0.62
CA TYR A 18 -6.94 15.40 -0.09
C TYR A 18 -7.43 14.25 -0.99
N LYS A 19 -6.51 13.62 -1.74
CA LYS A 19 -6.82 12.47 -2.60
C LYS A 19 -7.35 11.29 -1.79
N VAL A 20 -6.66 10.93 -0.70
CA VAL A 20 -7.08 9.83 0.18
C VAL A 20 -8.43 10.14 0.84
N HIS A 21 -8.68 11.38 1.25
CA HIS A 21 -9.98 11.78 1.80
C HIS A 21 -11.12 11.66 0.78
N THR A 22 -10.85 12.09 -0.45
CA THR A 22 -11.82 11.98 -1.55
C THR A 22 -12.14 10.52 -1.86
N ILE A 23 -11.12 9.66 -1.86
CA ILE A 23 -11.29 8.20 -1.96
C ILE A 23 -12.15 7.68 -0.79
N ALA A 24 -11.89 8.11 0.44
CA ALA A 24 -12.64 7.70 1.62
C ALA A 24 -14.13 8.06 1.53
N LYS A 25 -14.45 9.27 1.05
CA LYS A 25 -15.83 9.69 0.77
C LYS A 25 -16.48 8.79 -0.29
N ARG A 26 -15.76 8.50 -1.37
CA ARG A 26 -16.28 7.64 -2.44
C ARG A 26 -16.54 6.21 -1.97
N ILE A 27 -15.68 5.66 -1.12
CA ILE A 27 -15.90 4.35 -0.48
C ILE A 27 -17.16 4.40 0.38
N ARG A 28 -17.37 5.48 1.13
CA ARG A 28 -18.58 5.67 1.94
C ARG A 28 -19.85 5.68 1.08
N GLU A 29 -19.84 6.39 -0.05
CA GLU A 29 -20.95 6.42 -1.01
C GLU A 29 -21.32 5.02 -1.54
N TYR A 30 -20.35 4.10 -1.60
CA TYR A 30 -20.57 2.71 -1.99
C TYR A 30 -20.97 1.77 -0.83
N GLY A 31 -21.12 2.29 0.39
CA GLY A 31 -21.52 1.50 1.56
C GLY A 31 -20.36 1.03 2.45
N GLY A 32 -19.12 1.47 2.19
CA GLY A 32 -17.93 0.97 2.86
C GLY A 32 -17.26 -0.19 2.11
N GLY A 33 -16.50 -1.01 2.83
CA GLY A 33 -15.91 -2.25 2.33
C GLY A 33 -14.40 -2.32 2.42
N TYR A 34 -13.86 -3.43 1.93
CA TYR A 34 -12.43 -3.70 1.91
C TYR A 34 -11.70 -2.77 0.95
N THR A 35 -10.73 -2.04 1.49
CA THR A 35 -9.97 -1.05 0.75
C THR A 35 -8.48 -1.27 0.96
N LEU A 36 -7.74 -1.19 -0.14
CA LEU A 36 -6.29 -1.13 -0.22
C LEU A 36 -5.93 0.16 -0.95
N ILE A 37 -5.13 1.03 -0.32
CA ILE A 37 -4.59 2.21 -0.99
C ILE A 37 -3.28 1.80 -1.67
N ALA A 38 -3.26 1.85 -2.99
CA ALA A 38 -2.09 1.51 -3.80
C ALA A 38 -1.22 2.74 -4.02
N ASP A 39 0.07 2.64 -3.68
CA ASP A 39 1.08 3.60 -4.11
C ASP A 39 1.42 3.37 -5.60
N ALA A 40 1.85 4.42 -6.30
CA ALA A 40 2.09 4.37 -7.74
C ALA A 40 3.27 3.47 -8.15
N ASP A 41 4.17 3.18 -7.20
CA ASP A 41 5.35 2.32 -7.36
C ASP A 41 5.12 0.88 -6.87
N ASP A 42 3.86 0.50 -6.65
CA ASP A 42 3.47 -0.82 -6.16
C ASP A 42 2.63 -1.60 -7.18
N LEU A 43 2.86 -2.91 -7.27
CA LEU A 43 1.98 -3.86 -7.96
C LEU A 43 1.36 -4.82 -6.95
N TYR A 44 0.12 -5.24 -7.22
CA TYR A 44 -0.66 -6.08 -6.34
C TYR A 44 -1.13 -7.34 -7.05
N SER A 45 -1.16 -8.45 -6.31
CA SER A 45 -1.60 -9.75 -6.86
C SER A 45 -3.09 -9.70 -7.20
N ASN A 46 -3.45 -10.17 -8.39
CA ASN A 46 -4.83 -10.30 -8.83
C ASN A 46 -5.66 -11.30 -7.99
N LYS A 47 -5.03 -12.05 -7.08
CA LYS A 47 -5.70 -12.97 -6.16
C LYS A 47 -6.31 -12.29 -4.94
N ILE A 48 -5.94 -11.04 -4.65
CA ILE A 48 -6.42 -10.33 -3.45
C ILE A 48 -7.94 -10.22 -3.45
N SER A 49 -8.55 -9.84 -4.58
CA SER A 49 -10.00 -9.62 -4.67
C SER A 49 -10.79 -10.90 -4.36
N GLN A 50 -10.40 -12.03 -4.97
CA GLN A 50 -11.02 -13.32 -4.71
C GLN A 50 -10.87 -13.75 -3.23
N PHE A 51 -9.66 -13.59 -2.68
CA PHE A 51 -9.40 -13.94 -1.28
C PHE A 51 -10.26 -13.12 -0.32
N VAL A 52 -10.38 -11.81 -0.55
CA VAL A 52 -11.23 -10.92 0.24
C VAL A 52 -12.70 -11.31 0.13
N PHE A 53 -13.17 -11.61 -1.09
CA PHE A 53 -14.55 -12.04 -1.34
C PHE A 53 -14.93 -13.30 -0.57
N GLU A 54 -14.02 -14.26 -0.46
CA GLU A 54 -14.21 -15.52 0.28
C GLU A 54 -14.22 -15.32 1.82
N HIS A 55 -13.82 -14.15 2.32
CA HIS A 55 -13.65 -13.88 3.75
C HIS A 55 -14.36 -12.58 4.19
N PRO A 56 -15.68 -12.45 4.00
CA PRO A 56 -16.42 -11.19 4.13
C PRO A 56 -16.57 -10.66 5.57
N ASN A 57 -16.28 -11.48 6.58
CA ASN A 57 -16.48 -11.17 7.99
C ASN A 57 -15.19 -10.70 8.70
N GLU A 58 -14.10 -10.53 7.97
CA GLU A 58 -12.80 -10.17 8.53
C GLU A 58 -12.62 -8.65 8.63
N ASN A 59 -11.90 -8.19 9.64
CA ASN A 59 -11.55 -6.77 9.79
C ASN A 59 -10.61 -6.26 8.67
N GLY A 60 -9.92 -7.19 8.00
CA GLY A 60 -8.94 -6.92 6.97
C GLY A 60 -7.63 -7.68 7.18
N TRP A 61 -6.64 -7.37 6.35
CA TRP A 61 -5.34 -8.03 6.33
C TRP A 61 -4.17 -7.05 6.25
N VAL A 62 -2.98 -7.53 6.59
CA VAL A 62 -1.73 -6.81 6.39
C VAL A 62 -0.74 -7.69 5.64
N MET A 63 -0.18 -7.16 4.57
CA MET A 63 0.93 -7.74 3.82
C MET A 63 2.25 -7.24 4.43
N LYS A 64 3.13 -8.15 4.84
CA LYS A 64 4.47 -7.84 5.38
C LYS A 64 5.60 -8.46 4.58
N THR A 65 5.23 -9.29 3.62
CA THR A 65 6.12 -9.99 2.70
C THR A 65 5.63 -9.77 1.29
N GLY A 66 6.56 -9.85 0.34
CA GLY A 66 6.29 -9.54 -1.05
C GLY A 66 7.53 -9.70 -1.89
N TYR A 67 7.57 -8.97 -2.99
CA TYR A 67 8.71 -8.94 -3.89
C TYR A 67 9.23 -7.52 -4.07
N GLU A 68 10.51 -7.38 -4.35
CA GLU A 68 11.11 -6.16 -4.87
C GLU A 68 11.39 -6.36 -6.34
N TYR A 69 10.80 -5.54 -7.22
CA TYR A 69 11.17 -5.51 -8.63
C TYR A 69 12.24 -4.46 -8.85
N ILE A 70 13.41 -4.88 -9.33
CA ILE A 70 14.56 -4.00 -9.59
C ILE A 70 14.48 -3.57 -11.05
N TRP A 71 13.83 -2.43 -11.31
CA TRP A 71 13.46 -1.96 -12.65
C TRP A 71 14.64 -1.99 -13.63
N ASN A 72 15.73 -1.32 -13.28
CA ASN A 72 16.91 -1.20 -14.14
C ASN A 72 17.71 -2.51 -14.34
N LYS A 73 17.41 -3.57 -13.58
CA LYS A 73 18.06 -4.88 -13.72
C LYS A 73 17.09 -5.97 -14.17
N ASN A 74 15.81 -5.65 -14.34
CA ASN A 74 14.77 -6.54 -14.80
C ASN A 74 14.71 -7.88 -14.02
N TYR A 75 14.62 -7.80 -12.70
CA TYR A 75 14.37 -8.98 -11.88
C TYR A 75 13.58 -8.70 -10.61
N LEU A 76 12.91 -9.73 -10.12
CA LEU A 76 12.24 -9.77 -8.83
C LEU A 76 13.12 -10.49 -7.79
N LYS A 77 13.03 -10.06 -6.54
CA LYS A 77 13.51 -10.83 -5.38
C LYS A 77 12.43 -10.87 -4.32
N TYR A 78 12.23 -12.03 -3.72
CA TYR A 78 11.39 -12.13 -2.54
C TYR A 78 11.97 -11.26 -1.42
N SER A 79 11.11 -10.65 -0.62
CA SER A 79 11.50 -9.86 0.53
C SER A 79 10.60 -10.18 1.72
N MET A 80 11.26 -10.60 2.79
CA MET A 80 10.64 -10.98 4.06
C MET A 80 10.29 -9.78 4.94
N LYS A 81 10.68 -8.57 4.51
CA LYS A 81 10.51 -7.34 5.30
C LYS A 81 10.11 -6.19 4.38
N HIS A 82 8.82 -6.14 4.06
CA HIS A 82 8.19 -5.00 3.41
C HIS A 82 7.61 -4.04 4.46
N PRO A 83 7.56 -2.72 4.16
CA PRO A 83 6.62 -1.84 4.81
C PRO A 83 5.22 -2.47 4.78
N PRO A 84 4.46 -2.44 5.89
CA PRO A 84 3.18 -3.11 5.94
C PRO A 84 2.21 -2.44 4.97
N GLN A 85 1.58 -3.24 4.11
CA GLN A 85 0.53 -2.80 3.19
C GLN A 85 -0.83 -3.34 3.69
N PRO A 86 -1.70 -2.48 4.26
CA PRO A 86 -2.94 -2.91 4.89
C PRO A 86 -4.12 -2.92 3.91
N ILE A 87 -4.97 -3.93 4.04
CA ILE A 87 -6.32 -4.00 3.48
C ILE A 87 -7.27 -3.89 4.67
N VAL A 88 -8.15 -2.88 4.69
CA VAL A 88 -9.03 -2.62 5.84
C VAL A 88 -10.48 -2.65 5.39
N ASN A 89 -11.34 -3.34 6.15
CA ASN A 89 -12.78 -3.31 5.94
C ASN A 89 -13.40 -2.08 6.62
N TYR A 90 -13.73 -1.04 5.85
CA TYR A 90 -14.28 0.19 6.42
C TYR A 90 -15.80 0.12 6.54
N THR A 91 -16.32 0.48 7.71
CA THR A 91 -17.74 0.78 7.88
C THR A 91 -18.01 2.25 7.58
N LEU A 92 -19.28 2.62 7.36
CA LEU A 92 -19.67 4.01 7.07
C LEU A 92 -19.16 4.98 8.14
N ASN A 93 -19.32 4.65 9.42
CA ASN A 93 -18.95 5.52 10.55
C ASN A 93 -17.44 5.77 10.68
N GLU A 94 -16.62 4.98 9.98
CA GLU A 94 -15.16 5.12 9.97
C GLU A 94 -14.65 5.94 8.79
N LEU A 95 -15.56 6.44 7.96
CA LEU A 95 -15.27 7.21 6.77
C LEU A 95 -15.89 8.61 6.89
N PRO A 96 -15.24 9.65 6.34
CA PRO A 96 -15.73 11.02 6.40
C PRO A 96 -17.04 11.20 5.62
N GLU A 97 -17.93 12.02 6.18
CA GLU A 97 -19.11 12.55 5.49
C GLU A 97 -18.72 13.79 4.66
N ASP A 98 -17.99 14.71 5.30
CA ASP A 98 -17.63 16.00 4.72
C ASP A 98 -16.11 16.19 4.56
N LEU A 99 -15.75 17.28 3.89
CA LEU A 99 -14.36 17.69 3.66
C LEU A 99 -13.77 18.50 4.83
N ASP A 100 -14.55 18.76 5.88
CA ASP A 100 -14.29 19.76 6.94
C ASP A 100 -13.07 19.46 7.84
N GLU A 101 -12.37 18.35 7.61
CA GLU A 101 -11.10 18.12 8.29
C GLU A 101 -10.05 19.05 7.68
N ALA A 102 -9.42 19.90 8.51
CA ALA A 102 -8.31 20.72 8.06
C ALA A 102 -7.23 19.80 7.47
N MET A 103 -7.08 19.84 6.14
CA MET A 103 -6.13 19.02 5.39
C MET A 103 -4.73 19.40 5.85
N ASN A 104 -4.18 18.63 6.78
CA ASN A 104 -2.82 18.80 7.25
C ASN A 104 -1.92 17.72 6.65
N SER A 105 -0.63 18.01 6.63
CA SER A 105 0.40 17.10 6.13
C SER A 105 0.66 15.91 7.07
N SER A 106 0.03 15.85 8.25
CA SER A 106 0.30 14.85 9.28
C SER A 106 -0.66 13.67 9.18
N GLU A 107 -0.13 12.55 8.72
CA GLU A 107 -0.85 11.28 8.74
C GLU A 107 -1.03 10.74 10.18
N ILE A 108 -0.22 11.17 11.15
CA ILE A 108 -0.29 10.69 12.55
C ILE A 108 -1.51 11.26 13.27
N GLY A 109 -1.85 12.52 13.03
CA GLY A 109 -2.94 13.22 13.70
C GLY A 109 -4.33 13.00 13.08
N ALA A 110 -4.41 12.43 11.88
CA ALA A 110 -5.66 12.36 11.13
C ALA A 110 -6.76 11.55 11.84
N LYS A 111 -8.02 12.00 11.81
CA LYS A 111 -9.11 11.36 12.54
C LYS A 111 -9.42 9.95 12.03
N TYR A 112 -9.49 9.78 10.71
CA TYR A 112 -9.92 8.53 10.07
C TYR A 112 -8.75 7.57 9.83
N ILE A 113 -8.97 6.26 10.05
CA ILE A 113 -7.94 5.23 9.89
C ILE A 113 -7.31 5.26 8.47
N ILE A 114 -8.14 5.46 7.44
CA ILE A 114 -7.71 5.53 6.03
C ILE A 114 -6.74 6.67 5.75
N ARG A 115 -6.73 7.71 6.59
CA ARG A 115 -5.82 8.87 6.50
C ARG A 115 -4.51 8.68 7.26
N LYS A 116 -4.37 7.59 8.03
CA LYS A 116 -3.12 7.25 8.72
C LYS A 116 -2.12 6.66 7.73
N GLY A 117 -0.84 6.87 7.96
CA GLY A 117 0.21 6.28 7.15
C GLY A 117 0.15 4.75 7.23
N HIS A 118 0.33 4.06 6.10
CA HIS A 118 0.19 2.60 5.99
C HIS A 118 1.01 1.84 7.06
N GLY A 119 2.18 2.37 7.43
CA GLY A 119 3.05 1.88 8.50
C GLY A 119 2.38 1.75 9.88
N ASN A 120 1.38 2.58 10.16
CA ASN A 120 0.72 2.69 11.47
C ASN A 120 -0.66 2.03 11.52
N ILE A 121 -1.28 1.75 10.37
CA ILE A 121 -2.68 1.28 10.30
C ILE A 121 -2.88 -0.03 11.09
N GLU A 122 -1.96 -0.99 10.99
CA GLU A 122 -2.07 -2.25 11.73
C GLU A 122 -2.10 -2.01 13.25
N LYS A 123 -1.24 -1.12 13.75
CA LYS A 123 -1.19 -0.75 15.16
C LYS A 123 -2.50 -0.07 15.59
N VAL A 124 -2.97 0.92 14.83
CA VAL A 124 -4.22 1.63 15.09
C VAL A 124 -5.42 0.67 15.12
N CYS A 125 -5.53 -0.23 14.14
CA CYS A 125 -6.60 -1.22 14.11
C CYS A 125 -6.58 -2.15 15.33
N LYS A 126 -5.38 -2.57 15.78
CA LYS A 126 -5.23 -3.38 16.98
C LYS A 126 -5.65 -2.61 18.24
N GLU A 127 -5.26 -1.34 18.37
CA GLU A 127 -5.62 -0.47 19.51
C GLU A 127 -7.14 -0.22 19.57
N LEU A 128 -7.81 -0.19 18.43
CA LEU A 128 -9.27 -0.07 18.32
C LEU A 128 -10.02 -1.41 18.49
N GLY A 129 -9.34 -2.50 18.86
CA GLY A 129 -9.97 -3.80 19.09
C GLY A 129 -10.39 -4.55 17.81
N ARG A 130 -9.92 -4.11 16.63
CA ARG A 130 -10.23 -4.71 15.33
C ARG A 130 -8.97 -5.13 14.55
N PRO A 131 -8.16 -6.04 15.10
CA PRO A 131 -6.85 -6.37 14.55
C PRO A 131 -6.94 -6.92 13.12
N LEU A 132 -5.97 -6.55 12.29
CA LEU A 132 -5.80 -7.09 10.94
C LEU A 132 -5.11 -8.45 10.99
N LYS A 133 -5.53 -9.39 10.14
CA LYS A 133 -4.87 -10.70 9.97
C LYS A 133 -3.67 -10.56 9.03
N LYS A 134 -2.73 -11.52 9.05
CA LYS A 134 -1.69 -11.56 8.01
C LYS A 134 -2.29 -12.09 6.71
N LEU A 135 -1.95 -11.49 5.57
CA LEU A 135 -2.30 -12.09 4.28
C LEU A 135 -1.48 -13.38 4.07
N PRO A 136 -2.09 -14.52 3.68
CA PRO A 136 -1.41 -15.81 3.69
C PRO A 136 -0.53 -16.06 2.45
N PHE A 137 -0.43 -15.10 1.54
CA PHE A 137 0.42 -15.17 0.35
C PHE A 137 1.08 -13.81 0.06
N PRO A 138 2.26 -13.80 -0.58
CA PRO A 138 2.91 -12.56 -0.98
C PRO A 138 2.14 -11.92 -2.14
N ALA A 139 1.50 -10.79 -1.86
CA ALA A 139 0.58 -10.15 -2.80
C ALA A 139 1.00 -8.74 -3.19
N HIS A 140 2.23 -8.35 -2.88
CA HIS A 140 2.77 -7.01 -3.11
C HIS A 140 4.13 -7.10 -3.81
N VAL A 141 4.33 -6.26 -4.83
CA VAL A 141 5.62 -6.01 -5.47
C VAL A 141 5.94 -4.54 -5.32
N TYR A 142 7.03 -4.22 -4.65
CA TYR A 142 7.57 -2.87 -4.60
C TYR A 142 8.53 -2.66 -5.79
N VAL A 143 8.19 -1.78 -6.72
CA VAL A 143 9.01 -1.48 -7.89
C VAL A 143 10.05 -0.44 -7.52
N LYS A 144 11.34 -0.74 -7.70
CA LYS A 144 12.47 0.11 -7.30
C LYS A 144 13.27 0.58 -8.51
N TYR A 145 13.83 1.78 -8.39
CA TYR A 145 14.77 2.39 -9.34
C TYR A 145 14.15 2.78 -10.69
N HIS A 146 12.88 3.22 -10.69
CA HIS A 146 12.22 3.82 -11.86
C HIS A 146 12.15 5.36 -11.80
N GLY A 147 12.47 5.96 -10.65
CA GLY A 147 12.53 7.42 -10.48
C GLY A 147 11.53 7.99 -9.49
N ASP A 148 10.39 7.31 -9.28
CA ASP A 148 9.29 7.85 -8.45
C ASP A 148 9.28 7.34 -6.99
N ASN A 149 10.30 6.56 -6.61
CA ASN A 149 10.38 5.96 -5.29
C ASN A 149 10.68 6.99 -4.21
N HIS A 150 9.65 7.51 -3.56
CA HIS A 150 9.80 8.50 -2.49
C HIS A 150 10.65 7.99 -1.32
N SER A 151 10.58 6.70 -1.02
CA SER A 151 11.36 6.08 0.07
C SER A 151 12.86 5.97 -0.22
N LEU A 152 13.28 6.04 -1.49
CA LEU A 152 14.69 6.03 -1.88
C LEU A 152 15.33 7.42 -1.82
N LEU A 153 14.53 8.49 -1.76
CA LEU A 153 15.02 9.86 -1.67
C LEU A 153 15.58 10.19 -0.27
N ASN A 154 15.07 9.54 0.79
CA ASN A 154 15.36 9.91 2.18
C ASN A 154 15.94 8.78 3.05
N GLY A 155 16.17 7.57 2.53
CA GLY A 155 16.59 6.44 3.37
C GLY A 155 17.37 5.37 2.63
N GLN A 156 18.48 4.92 3.24
CA GLN A 156 19.16 3.70 2.83
C GLN A 156 18.37 2.49 3.35
N ASP A 157 18.20 1.46 2.53
CA ASP A 157 17.66 0.18 2.98
C ASP A 157 18.44 -0.29 4.23
N SER A 158 17.71 -0.70 5.28
CA SER A 158 18.36 -1.28 6.48
C SER A 158 19.34 -2.39 6.08
N LEU A 159 20.49 -2.47 6.74
CA LEU A 159 21.52 -3.45 6.45
C LEU A 159 20.98 -4.89 6.47
N LEU A 160 20.10 -5.20 7.43
CA LEU A 160 19.40 -6.48 7.52
C LEU A 160 18.59 -6.79 6.25
N ARG A 161 17.80 -5.84 5.74
CA ARG A 161 17.02 -6.03 4.50
C ARG A 161 17.93 -6.29 3.31
N ARG A 162 19.06 -5.57 3.21
CA ARG A 162 20.07 -5.77 2.16
C ARG A 162 20.69 -7.17 2.21
N ILE A 163 21.05 -7.63 3.40
CA ILE A 163 21.60 -8.98 3.63
C ILE A 163 20.59 -10.05 3.24
N LEU A 164 19.36 -9.97 3.79
CA LEU A 164 18.30 -10.94 3.49
C LEU A 164 18.04 -11.00 1.98
N ARG A 165 17.94 -9.84 1.31
CA ARG A 165 17.75 -9.77 -0.14
C ARG A 165 18.91 -10.37 -0.93
N PHE A 166 20.15 -10.24 -0.46
CA PHE A 166 21.30 -10.82 -1.16
C PHE A 166 21.14 -12.33 -1.35
N PHE A 167 20.70 -13.02 -0.30
CA PHE A 167 20.46 -14.48 -0.30
C PHE A 167 19.16 -14.93 -0.99
N MET A 168 18.24 -14.00 -1.29
CA MET A 168 17.00 -14.36 -1.96
C MET A 168 17.24 -14.63 -3.46
N PRO A 169 16.64 -15.69 -4.02
CA PRO A 169 16.81 -16.06 -5.42
C PRO A 169 16.29 -14.96 -6.34
N ILE A 170 16.97 -14.80 -7.47
CA ILE A 170 16.54 -13.93 -8.55
C ILE A 170 15.44 -14.61 -9.32
N ILE A 171 14.32 -13.92 -9.50
CA ILE A 171 13.21 -14.36 -10.35
C ILE A 171 13.19 -13.44 -11.57
N GLN A 172 13.32 -14.01 -12.76
CA GLN A 172 13.19 -13.27 -14.01
C GLN A 172 11.71 -13.24 -14.43
N PRO A 173 11.03 -12.08 -14.42
CA PRO A 173 9.58 -12.02 -14.68
C PRO A 173 9.23 -12.52 -16.09
N ASN A 174 10.05 -12.16 -17.09
CA ASN A 174 9.90 -12.59 -18.48
C ASN A 174 9.97 -14.11 -18.68
N LYS A 175 10.61 -14.84 -17.77
CA LYS A 175 10.68 -16.31 -17.76
C LYS A 175 9.71 -16.95 -16.77
N ASN A 176 8.98 -16.15 -15.99
CA ASN A 176 8.05 -16.61 -14.97
C ASN A 176 6.64 -16.12 -15.30
N THR A 177 5.96 -16.89 -16.16
CA THR A 177 4.59 -16.59 -16.62
C THR A 177 3.60 -16.43 -15.48
N ARG A 178 3.77 -17.18 -14.38
CA ARG A 178 2.95 -17.03 -13.17
C ARG A 178 3.08 -15.62 -12.59
N MET A 179 4.31 -15.15 -12.36
CA MET A 179 4.54 -13.81 -11.78
C MET A 179 4.07 -12.70 -12.73
N LYS A 180 4.31 -12.88 -14.03
CA LYS A 180 3.82 -11.98 -15.07
C LYS A 180 2.30 -11.82 -15.02
N ASN A 181 1.56 -12.93 -15.04
CA ASN A 181 0.09 -12.91 -15.04
C ASN A 181 -0.50 -12.46 -13.69
N GLU A 182 0.14 -12.83 -12.57
CA GLU A 182 -0.37 -12.51 -11.23
C GLU A 182 -0.27 -11.02 -10.90
N PHE A 183 0.78 -10.35 -11.36
CA PHE A 183 1.05 -8.93 -11.09
C PHE A 183 0.94 -8.05 -12.34
N SER A 184 0.39 -8.59 -13.44
CA SER A 184 0.19 -7.91 -14.73
C SER A 184 1.46 -7.27 -15.31
N ILE A 185 2.61 -7.93 -15.19
CA ILE A 185 3.92 -7.37 -15.56
C ILE A 185 4.18 -7.58 -17.07
N ASP A 186 3.44 -6.87 -17.91
CA ASP A 186 3.44 -7.07 -19.37
C ASP A 186 4.32 -6.09 -20.16
N TRP A 187 4.86 -5.08 -19.48
CA TRP A 187 5.69 -4.00 -20.03
C TRP A 187 7.20 -4.27 -19.90
N ILE A 188 7.59 -5.54 -19.75
CA ILE A 188 8.99 -6.01 -19.70
C ILE A 188 9.38 -6.64 -21.04
#